data_AF-A0AA37NZD4-F1
#
_entry.id   AF-A0AA37NZD4-F1
#
_cell.length_a   1.000
_cell.length_b   1.000
_cell.length_c   1.000
_cell.angle_alpha   90.00
_cell.angle_beta   90.00
_cell.angle_gamma   90.00
#
_symmetry.space_group_name_H-M   'P 1'
#
loop_
_entity.id
_entity.type
_entity.pdbx_description
1 polymer ?
#
loop_
_entity_poly.entity_id
_entity_poly.type
_entity_poly.pdbx_seq_one_letter_code
_entity_poly.pdbx_strand_id
1 'polypeptide(L)'
;MSSSTFKPPLTVTHITTAAAILNISGIDFLTDPVFSPAGTEWKRRVGILKNTEDPVVQLQNLPVIDAILLSHEDHPDNLDELRRRLLDGRTVLTTADGVRNLAPRPGVQALQPWESVVLTIGGREFQVTGTPCQHLPGGEVTGFFLSAVEFGSKNGLPNAIYISGDTIYLEELAQMREKFYISAAILNVGATKIAVTDPPLQITMDGKQASRLFHEPIQRMQ
;
A
#
# COMPACT_ATOMS: atom_id res chain seq x y z
N MET A 1 11.91 9.19 -24.80
CA MET A 1 11.13 9.01 -23.56
C MET A 1 9.75 9.61 -23.79
N SER A 2 8.69 8.81 -23.75
CA SER A 2 7.32 9.33 -23.82
C SER A 2 7.07 10.16 -22.56
N SER A 3 6.62 11.40 -22.71
CA SER A 3 6.17 12.22 -21.58
C SER A 3 5.12 11.46 -20.78
N SER A 4 5.14 11.66 -19.45
CA SER A 4 4.11 11.12 -18.57
C SER A 4 2.74 11.65 -19.01
N THR A 5 1.77 10.76 -19.14
CA THR A 5 0.36 11.09 -19.35
C THR A 5 -0.35 11.43 -18.05
N PHE A 6 0.32 11.21 -16.91
CA PHE A 6 -0.16 11.58 -15.59
C PHE A 6 -0.14 13.10 -15.45
N LYS A 7 -1.32 13.68 -15.26
CA LYS A 7 -1.51 15.14 -15.31
C LYS A 7 -1.31 15.86 -13.97
N PRO A 8 -1.82 15.37 -12.83
CA PRO A 8 -1.75 16.15 -11.60
C PRO A 8 -0.33 16.15 -11.02
N PRO A 9 0.07 17.21 -10.29
CA PRO A 9 1.22 17.14 -9.41
C PRO A 9 1.08 15.98 -8.41
N LEU A 10 2.12 15.16 -8.33
CA LEU A 10 2.28 14.08 -7.36
C LEU A 10 3.58 14.29 -6.60
N THR A 11 3.47 14.41 -5.28
CA THR A 11 4.62 14.37 -4.36
C THR A 11 4.48 13.13 -3.51
N VAL A 12 5.58 12.37 -3.37
CA VAL A 12 5.64 11.23 -2.46
C VAL A 12 6.68 11.54 -1.38
N THR A 13 6.28 11.48 -0.12
CA THR A 13 7.18 11.59 1.03
C THR A 13 7.23 10.25 1.73
N HIS A 14 8.34 9.53 1.57
CA HIS A 14 8.62 8.34 2.36
C HIS A 14 8.91 8.76 3.81
N ILE A 15 8.18 8.18 4.76
CA ILE A 15 8.30 8.50 6.19
C ILE A 15 9.27 7.52 6.84
N THR A 16 8.97 6.23 6.75
CA THR A 16 9.75 5.09 7.23
C THR A 16 9.08 3.80 6.74
N THR A 17 9.74 2.65 6.82
CA THR A 17 9.16 1.32 6.48
C THR A 17 8.26 1.37 5.21
N ALA A 18 6.98 0.98 5.32
CA ALA A 18 5.95 1.09 4.29
C ALA A 18 5.14 2.40 4.38
N ALA A 19 5.42 3.25 5.38
CA ALA A 19 4.73 4.52 5.61
C ALA A 19 5.18 5.59 4.60
N ALA A 20 4.24 6.11 3.82
CA ALA A 20 4.46 7.19 2.88
C ALA A 20 3.23 8.09 2.77
N ILE A 21 3.46 9.37 2.49
CA ILE A 21 2.42 10.33 2.13
C ILE A 21 2.42 10.50 0.61
N LEU A 22 1.27 10.33 -0.01
CA LEU A 22 1.04 10.68 -1.40
C LEU A 22 0.19 11.95 -1.42
N ASN A 23 0.81 13.07 -1.79
CA ASN A 23 0.09 14.31 -2.06
C ASN A 23 -0.26 14.37 -3.55
N ILE A 24 -1.55 14.38 -3.85
CA ILE A 24 -2.09 14.44 -5.22
C ILE A 24 -2.90 15.72 -5.35
N SER A 25 -2.28 16.76 -5.90
CA SER A 25 -2.91 18.07 -6.07
C SER A 25 -3.56 18.62 -4.78
N GLY A 26 -2.88 18.47 -3.64
CA GLY A 26 -3.34 18.93 -2.33
C GLY A 26 -4.21 17.95 -1.53
N ILE A 27 -4.48 16.74 -2.05
CA ILE A 27 -5.12 15.65 -1.31
C ILE A 27 -4.04 14.71 -0.78
N ASP A 28 -4.03 14.44 0.52
CA ASP A 28 -3.00 13.65 1.19
C ASP A 28 -3.53 12.25 1.59
N PHE A 29 -2.98 11.23 0.94
CA PHE A 29 -3.16 9.82 1.32
C PHE A 29 -1.97 9.35 2.15
N LEU A 30 -2.21 8.63 3.25
CA LEU A 30 -1.16 8.01 4.05
C LEU A 30 -1.20 6.49 3.90
N THR A 31 -0.06 5.86 3.57
CA THR A 31 0.09 4.41 3.60
C THR A 31 0.62 3.96 4.95
N ASP A 32 0.19 2.78 5.42
CA ASP A 32 0.83 2.00 6.49
C ASP A 32 1.46 2.83 7.63
N PRO A 33 0.66 3.53 8.46
CA PRO A 33 1.13 4.58 9.35
C PRO A 33 1.98 4.04 10.52
N VAL A 34 3.29 4.19 10.38
CA VAL A 34 4.30 3.91 11.41
C VAL A 34 5.13 5.15 11.73
N PHE A 35 5.23 5.47 13.01
CA PHE A 35 5.96 6.66 13.51
C PHE A 35 6.72 6.37 14.81
N SER A 36 6.99 5.10 15.08
CA SER A 36 7.80 4.68 16.23
C SER A 36 9.28 5.02 15.97
N PRO A 37 10.00 5.57 16.96
CA PRO A 37 11.36 6.05 16.78
C PRO A 37 12.36 4.90 16.53
N ALA A 38 13.55 5.26 16.08
CA ALA A 38 14.68 4.35 15.98
C ALA A 38 14.92 3.63 17.32
N GLY A 39 15.24 2.34 17.26
CA GLY A 39 15.45 1.50 18.44
C GLY A 39 14.17 0.89 19.01
N THR A 40 12.99 1.24 18.52
CA THR A 40 11.76 0.53 18.88
C THR A 40 11.83 -0.92 18.40
N GLU A 41 11.52 -1.86 19.29
CA GLU A 41 11.60 -3.30 19.03
C GLU A 41 10.27 -4.00 19.34
N TRP A 42 9.84 -4.89 18.45
CA TRP A 42 8.69 -5.76 18.64
C TRP A 42 9.10 -7.21 18.59
N LYS A 43 8.85 -7.94 19.68
CA LYS A 43 9.02 -9.39 19.70
C LYS A 43 7.84 -10.04 18.97
N ARG A 44 8.14 -10.80 17.92
CA ARG A 44 7.19 -11.59 17.14
C ARG A 44 7.55 -13.07 17.28
N ARG A 45 6.62 -13.96 16.93
CA ARG A 45 6.87 -15.41 16.94
C ARG A 45 8.04 -15.82 16.04
N VAL A 46 8.25 -15.06 14.97
CA VAL A 46 9.23 -15.34 13.92
C VAL A 46 10.54 -14.53 14.04
N GLY A 47 10.68 -13.68 15.06
CA GLY A 47 11.88 -12.85 15.26
C GLY A 47 11.61 -11.54 16.00
N ILE A 48 12.63 -10.66 16.02
CA ILE A 48 12.50 -9.30 16.54
C ILE A 48 12.46 -8.36 15.33
N LEU A 49 11.41 -7.55 15.26
CA LEU A 49 11.35 -6.41 14.34
C LEU A 49 11.91 -5.19 15.05
N LYS A 50 12.73 -4.41 14.35
CA LYS A 50 13.40 -3.23 14.91
C LYS A 50 13.39 -2.08 13.92
N ASN A 51 12.94 -0.92 14.37
CA ASN A 51 13.14 0.31 13.61
C ASN A 51 14.59 0.75 13.72
N THR A 52 15.28 0.87 12.58
CA THR A 52 16.68 1.30 12.52
C THR A 52 16.83 2.81 12.40
N GLU A 53 15.80 3.50 11.94
CA GLU A 53 15.80 4.93 11.64
C GLU A 53 14.56 5.61 12.22
N ASP A 54 14.68 6.89 12.54
CA ASP A 54 13.54 7.70 12.96
C ASP A 54 12.64 8.04 11.76
N PRO A 55 11.33 8.21 11.97
CA PRO A 55 10.45 8.75 10.94
C PRO A 55 10.96 10.10 10.43
N VAL A 56 11.08 10.26 9.11
CA VAL A 56 11.52 11.51 8.48
C VAL A 56 10.53 12.65 8.77
N VAL A 57 9.24 12.32 8.86
CA VAL A 57 8.18 13.24 9.29
C VAL A 57 7.75 12.87 10.70
N GLN A 58 7.90 13.81 11.63
CA GLN A 58 7.41 13.65 12.99
C GLN A 58 5.89 13.81 13.03
N LEU A 59 5.23 13.11 13.96
CA LEU A 59 3.77 13.08 14.07
C LEU A 59 3.13 14.47 14.16
N GLN A 60 3.76 15.39 14.89
CA GLN A 60 3.28 16.78 15.05
C GLN A 60 3.41 17.63 13.78
N ASN A 61 4.21 17.18 12.81
CA ASN A 61 4.42 17.84 11.52
C ASN A 61 3.64 17.15 10.40
N LEU A 62 2.81 16.17 10.72
CA LEU A 62 2.00 15.47 9.74
C LEU A 62 0.98 16.45 9.12
N PRO A 63 0.86 16.52 7.79
CA PRO A 63 -0.20 17.29 7.17
C PRO A 63 -1.58 16.70 7.52
N VAL A 64 -2.64 17.40 7.13
CA VAL A 64 -3.99 16.83 7.22
C VAL A 64 -4.03 15.61 6.31
N ILE A 65 -4.32 14.44 6.88
CA ILE A 65 -4.47 13.20 6.13
C ILE A 65 -5.95 12.98 5.82
N ASP A 66 -6.27 12.92 4.53
CA ASP A 66 -7.64 12.79 4.04
C ASP A 66 -8.14 11.34 4.02
N ALA A 67 -7.25 10.40 3.67
CA ALA A 67 -7.55 8.97 3.66
C ALA A 67 -6.30 8.13 3.95
N ILE A 68 -6.52 6.94 4.51
CA ILE A 68 -5.45 5.99 4.84
C ILE A 68 -5.62 4.73 4.00
N LEU A 69 -4.54 4.32 3.36
CA LEU A 69 -4.42 3.07 2.61
C LEU A 69 -3.57 2.10 3.45
N LEU A 70 -4.25 1.28 4.26
CA LEU A 70 -3.60 0.39 5.23
C LEU A 70 -3.58 -1.03 4.68
N SER A 71 -2.41 -1.52 4.30
CA SER A 71 -2.25 -2.83 3.66
C SER A 71 -2.63 -3.99 4.58
N HIS A 72 -2.28 -3.90 5.87
CA HIS A 72 -2.72 -4.77 6.97
C HIS A 72 -2.38 -4.13 8.32
N GLU A 73 -3.04 -4.56 9.38
CA GLU A 73 -3.01 -3.92 10.70
C GLU A 73 -2.28 -4.73 11.79
N ASP A 74 -1.95 -5.98 11.52
CA ASP A 74 -1.45 -6.95 12.50
C ASP A 74 0.08 -6.94 12.64
N HIS A 75 0.79 -6.29 11.71
CA HIS A 75 2.23 -6.06 11.84
C HIS A 75 2.58 -4.62 12.26
N PRO A 76 3.57 -4.45 13.16
CA PRO A 76 3.88 -3.16 13.76
C PRO A 76 4.69 -2.25 12.84
N ASP A 77 5.32 -2.80 11.80
CA ASP A 77 6.03 -2.11 10.73
C ASP A 77 5.10 -1.57 9.63
N ASN A 78 3.79 -1.87 9.70
CA ASN A 78 2.73 -1.29 8.87
C ASN A 78 1.71 -0.50 9.68
N LEU A 79 1.49 -0.85 10.96
CA LEU A 79 0.66 -0.07 11.88
C LEU A 79 1.16 -0.22 13.32
N ASP A 80 1.87 0.78 13.81
CA ASP A 80 2.32 0.76 15.20
C ASP A 80 1.17 1.02 16.19
N GLU A 81 1.34 0.52 17.42
CA GLU A 81 0.29 0.52 18.46
C GLU A 81 -0.19 1.94 18.78
N LEU A 82 0.73 2.92 18.81
CA LEU A 82 0.41 4.30 19.13
C LEU A 82 -0.37 4.98 17.99
N ARG A 83 -0.16 4.55 16.74
CA ARG A 83 -0.72 5.22 15.55
C ARG A 83 -2.01 4.61 15.05
N ARG A 84 -2.50 3.57 15.72
CA ARG A 84 -3.92 3.16 15.65
C ARG A 84 -4.90 4.30 15.93
N ARG A 85 -4.50 5.32 16.71
CA ARG A 85 -5.32 6.52 16.97
C ARG A 85 -5.41 7.47 15.77
N LEU A 86 -4.47 7.42 14.82
CA LEU A 86 -4.55 8.20 13.59
C LEU A 86 -5.73 7.75 12.72
N LEU A 87 -6.21 6.52 12.90
CA LEU A 87 -7.34 5.99 12.15
C LEU A 87 -8.68 6.62 12.56
N ASP A 88 -8.74 7.21 13.76
CA ASP A 88 -10.00 7.70 14.33
C ASP A 88 -10.49 8.93 13.55
N GLY A 89 -11.75 8.86 13.09
CA GLY A 89 -12.39 9.92 12.31
C GLY A 89 -11.94 10.02 10.85
N ARG A 90 -11.17 9.05 10.35
CA ARG A 90 -10.68 9.03 8.95
C ARG A 90 -11.27 7.87 8.16
N THR A 91 -11.29 8.04 6.84
CA THR A 91 -11.52 6.94 5.91
C THR A 91 -10.26 6.08 5.85
N VAL A 92 -10.41 4.78 6.12
CA VAL A 92 -9.32 3.80 6.08
C VAL A 92 -9.75 2.63 5.20
N LEU A 93 -8.96 2.33 4.18
CA LEU A 93 -9.13 1.16 3.34
C LEU A 93 -8.14 0.09 3.78
N THR A 94 -8.61 -1.14 4.04
CA THR A 94 -7.77 -2.23 4.53
C THR A 94 -8.35 -3.62 4.22
N THR A 95 -7.88 -4.66 4.90
CA THR A 95 -8.34 -6.05 4.77
C THR A 95 -9.63 -6.30 5.56
N ALA A 96 -10.23 -7.48 5.37
CA ALA A 96 -11.40 -7.86 6.16
C ALA A 96 -11.05 -8.14 7.62
N ASP A 97 -9.87 -8.73 7.87
CA ASP A 97 -9.28 -8.83 9.20
C ASP A 97 -9.05 -7.45 9.82
N GLY A 98 -8.52 -6.49 9.06
CA GLY A 98 -8.33 -5.11 9.50
C GLY A 98 -9.61 -4.47 10.00
N VAL A 99 -10.72 -4.60 9.27
CA VAL A 99 -12.03 -4.12 9.74
C VAL A 99 -12.42 -4.75 11.08
N ARG A 100 -12.26 -6.08 11.23
CA ARG A 100 -12.60 -6.81 12.46
C ARG A 100 -11.73 -6.36 13.64
N ASN A 101 -10.42 -6.29 13.43
CA ASN A 101 -9.42 -6.06 14.48
C ASN A 101 -9.28 -4.58 14.86
N LEU A 102 -9.77 -3.66 14.00
CA LEU A 102 -9.79 -2.22 14.24
C LEU A 102 -11.16 -1.70 14.67
N ALA A 103 -12.16 -2.57 14.82
CA ALA A 103 -13.47 -2.19 15.34
C ALA A 103 -13.38 -1.58 16.75
N PRO A 104 -14.28 -0.63 17.12
CA PRO A 104 -15.41 -0.11 16.34
C PRO A 104 -15.08 1.22 15.65
N ARG A 105 -14.31 1.20 14.55
CA ARG A 105 -14.04 2.41 13.76
C ARG A 105 -14.94 2.46 12.51
N PRO A 106 -15.94 3.37 12.45
CA PRO A 106 -16.91 3.38 11.36
C PRO A 106 -16.31 3.79 10.00
N GLY A 107 -15.15 4.47 10.00
CA GLY A 107 -14.45 4.86 8.78
C GLY A 107 -13.53 3.78 8.18
N VAL A 108 -13.40 2.61 8.84
CA VAL A 108 -12.57 1.50 8.36
C VAL A 108 -13.43 0.57 7.52
N GLN A 109 -13.02 0.36 6.26
CA GLN A 109 -13.69 -0.53 5.32
C GLN A 109 -12.70 -1.48 4.63
N ALA A 110 -13.18 -2.68 4.32
CA ALA A 110 -12.39 -3.69 3.64
C ALA A 110 -12.41 -3.47 2.13
N LEU A 111 -11.33 -3.85 1.45
CA LEU A 111 -11.29 -4.00 0.00
C LEU A 111 -10.79 -5.39 -0.36
N GLN A 112 -11.63 -6.18 -1.03
CA GLN A 112 -11.24 -7.45 -1.62
C GLN A 112 -10.41 -7.24 -2.90
N PRO A 113 -9.65 -8.24 -3.37
CA PRO A 113 -8.96 -8.17 -4.65
C PRO A 113 -9.91 -7.79 -5.78
N TRP A 114 -9.54 -6.75 -6.54
CA TRP A 114 -10.28 -6.17 -7.67
C TRP A 114 -11.62 -5.49 -7.32
N GLU A 115 -12.02 -5.48 -6.05
CA GLU A 115 -13.11 -4.64 -5.57
C GLU A 115 -12.68 -3.18 -5.61
N SER A 116 -13.61 -2.28 -5.96
CA SER A 116 -13.36 -0.84 -6.00
C SER A 116 -14.35 -0.07 -5.16
N VAL A 117 -13.86 0.97 -4.50
CA VAL A 117 -14.67 2.01 -3.85
C VAL A 117 -14.32 3.38 -4.44
N VAL A 118 -15.29 4.29 -4.41
CA VAL A 118 -15.06 5.69 -4.78
C VAL A 118 -14.99 6.52 -3.51
N LEU A 119 -13.89 7.24 -3.34
CA LEU A 119 -13.71 8.22 -2.28
C LEU A 119 -13.93 9.62 -2.85
N THR A 120 -14.88 10.37 -2.28
CA THR A 120 -15.09 11.78 -2.61
C THR A 120 -14.37 12.65 -1.58
N ILE A 121 -13.24 13.24 -1.98
CA ILE A 121 -12.36 14.03 -1.10
C ILE A 121 -12.08 15.38 -1.76
N GLY A 122 -12.32 16.48 -1.05
CA GLY A 122 -12.09 17.82 -1.58
C GLY A 122 -12.86 18.14 -2.88
N GLY A 123 -14.02 17.50 -3.07
CA GLY A 123 -14.84 17.63 -4.30
C GLY A 123 -14.32 16.83 -5.50
N ARG A 124 -13.36 15.94 -5.31
CA ARG A 124 -12.79 15.06 -6.35
C ARG A 124 -13.11 13.60 -6.03
N GLU A 125 -13.24 12.79 -7.08
CA GLU A 125 -13.48 11.35 -6.96
C GLU A 125 -12.20 10.56 -7.22
N PHE A 126 -11.84 9.72 -6.27
CA PHE A 126 -10.74 8.77 -6.36
C PHE A 126 -11.31 7.36 -6.31
N GLN A 127 -11.10 6.59 -7.37
CA GLN A 127 -11.38 5.16 -7.36
C GLN A 127 -10.19 4.42 -6.77
N VAL A 128 -10.43 3.70 -5.67
CA VAL A 128 -9.44 2.83 -5.04
C VAL A 128 -9.86 1.39 -5.23
N THR A 129 -8.98 0.60 -5.84
CA THR A 129 -9.19 -0.82 -6.11
C THR A 129 -8.23 -1.66 -5.27
N GLY A 130 -8.74 -2.64 -4.52
CA GLY A 130 -7.90 -3.59 -3.78
C GLY A 130 -7.12 -4.51 -4.73
N THR A 131 -5.93 -4.96 -4.33
CA THR A 131 -5.11 -5.86 -5.15
C THR A 131 -4.92 -7.22 -4.49
N PRO A 132 -4.78 -8.31 -5.28
CA PRO A 132 -4.37 -9.58 -4.71
C PRO A 132 -2.98 -9.45 -4.09
N CYS A 133 -2.82 -9.93 -2.86
CA CYS A 133 -1.57 -9.94 -2.13
C CYS A 133 -1.36 -11.30 -1.45
N GLN A 134 -0.10 -11.68 -1.27
CA GLN A 134 0.29 -12.88 -0.52
C GLN A 134 1.49 -12.56 0.36
N HIS A 135 1.33 -12.77 1.66
CA HIS A 135 2.33 -12.47 2.66
C HIS A 135 2.68 -13.71 3.51
N LEU A 136 2.04 -13.87 4.66
CA LEU A 136 2.17 -15.02 5.55
C LEU A 136 0.99 -15.97 5.38
N PRO A 137 1.17 -17.30 5.54
CA PRO A 137 0.05 -18.22 5.63
C PRO A 137 -0.94 -17.79 6.73
N GLY A 138 -2.16 -17.46 6.33
CA GLY A 138 -3.23 -16.99 7.23
C GLY A 138 -3.19 -15.50 7.58
N GLY A 139 -2.24 -14.71 7.05
CA GLY A 139 -2.26 -13.26 7.15
C GLY A 139 -2.95 -12.63 5.93
N GLU A 140 -3.96 -11.80 6.16
CA GLU A 140 -4.59 -11.00 5.11
C GLU A 140 -3.73 -9.76 4.83
N VAL A 141 -3.43 -9.50 3.55
CA VAL A 141 -2.83 -8.25 3.08
C VAL A 141 -3.61 -7.77 1.85
N THR A 142 -3.69 -6.46 1.66
CA THR A 142 -4.19 -5.84 0.43
C THR A 142 -3.22 -4.76 -0.04
N GLY A 143 -3.13 -4.58 -1.35
CA GLY A 143 -2.53 -3.42 -1.97
C GLY A 143 -3.61 -2.58 -2.64
N PHE A 144 -3.23 -1.48 -3.29
CA PHE A 144 -4.17 -0.51 -3.82
C PHE A 144 -3.76 -0.02 -5.21
N PHE A 145 -4.69 -0.05 -6.16
CA PHE A 145 -4.65 0.84 -7.33
C PHE A 145 -5.47 2.09 -7.02
N LEU A 146 -4.83 3.25 -7.08
CA LEU A 146 -5.47 4.54 -6.96
C LEU A 146 -5.57 5.19 -8.33
N SER A 147 -6.79 5.50 -8.77
CA SER A 147 -7.04 6.15 -10.05
C SER A 147 -8.07 7.27 -9.91
N ALA A 148 -8.00 8.25 -10.80
CA ALA A 148 -8.98 9.32 -10.88
C ALA A 148 -9.06 9.81 -12.33
N VAL A 149 -10.20 10.37 -12.73
CA VAL A 149 -10.39 10.92 -14.09
C VAL A 149 -9.30 11.94 -14.44
N GLU A 150 -8.91 12.75 -13.46
CA GLU A 150 -7.88 13.77 -13.61
C GLU A 150 -6.48 13.19 -13.86
N PHE A 151 -6.20 11.93 -13.50
CA PHE A 151 -4.92 11.28 -13.77
C PHE A 151 -4.70 11.12 -15.28
N GLY A 152 -5.78 11.11 -16.07
CA GLY A 152 -5.76 10.89 -17.50
C GLY A 152 -5.70 9.41 -17.87
N SER A 153 -5.45 9.12 -19.14
CA SER A 153 -5.35 7.77 -19.67
C SER A 153 -4.22 7.64 -20.67
N LYS A 154 -3.76 6.41 -20.91
CA LYS A 154 -2.78 6.06 -21.94
C LYS A 154 -3.06 4.68 -22.49
N ASN A 155 -2.90 4.53 -23.81
CA ASN A 155 -3.20 3.28 -24.52
C ASN A 155 -4.61 2.73 -24.25
N GLY A 156 -5.59 3.63 -24.04
CA GLY A 156 -6.97 3.27 -23.71
C GLY A 156 -7.21 2.86 -22.25
N LEU A 157 -6.18 2.87 -21.39
CA LEU A 157 -6.30 2.51 -19.97
C LEU A 157 -6.21 3.74 -19.07
N PRO A 158 -6.97 3.80 -17.96
CA PRO A 158 -6.83 4.86 -16.97
C PRO A 158 -5.44 4.83 -16.33
N ASN A 159 -4.86 6.01 -16.11
CA ASN A 159 -3.63 6.13 -15.34
C ASN A 159 -3.91 5.81 -13.87
N ALA A 160 -3.04 5.03 -13.23
CA ALA A 160 -3.16 4.69 -11.82
C ALA A 160 -1.82 4.77 -11.10
N ILE A 161 -1.88 4.93 -9.78
CA ILE A 161 -0.78 4.74 -8.84
C ILE A 161 -0.98 3.37 -8.18
N TYR A 162 0.06 2.55 -8.14
CA TYR A 162 0.03 1.26 -7.46
C TYR A 162 0.76 1.33 -6.12
N ILE A 163 0.12 0.85 -5.05
CA ILE A 163 0.70 0.68 -3.72
C ILE A 163 0.65 -0.82 -3.41
N SER A 164 1.80 -1.48 -3.24
CA SER A 164 1.82 -2.94 -3.21
C SER A 164 1.29 -3.59 -1.94
N GLY A 165 1.41 -2.90 -0.81
CA GLY A 165 1.43 -3.56 0.48
C GLY A 165 2.54 -4.61 0.57
N ASP A 166 2.50 -5.43 1.61
CA ASP A 166 3.43 -6.55 1.77
C ASP A 166 2.97 -7.76 0.95
N THR A 167 3.55 -7.92 -0.23
CA THR A 167 3.25 -9.06 -1.09
C THR A 167 4.49 -9.55 -1.81
N ILE A 168 4.48 -10.80 -2.24
CA ILE A 168 5.38 -11.34 -3.27
C ILE A 168 4.81 -11.08 -4.68
N TYR A 169 5.58 -11.42 -5.72
CA TYR A 169 5.06 -11.44 -7.09
C TYR A 169 3.96 -12.49 -7.23
N LEU A 170 2.82 -12.07 -7.74
CA LEU A 170 1.68 -12.92 -8.10
C LEU A 170 1.40 -12.77 -9.60
N GLU A 171 1.23 -13.87 -10.31
CA GLU A 171 0.89 -13.84 -11.74
C GLU A 171 -0.46 -13.13 -11.97
N GLU A 172 -1.42 -13.32 -11.05
CA GLU A 172 -2.70 -12.62 -11.09
C GLU A 172 -2.55 -11.10 -11.07
N LEU A 173 -1.54 -10.56 -10.37
CA LEU A 173 -1.29 -9.13 -10.33
C LEU A 173 -0.90 -8.57 -11.70
N ALA A 174 -0.38 -9.40 -12.62
CA ALA A 174 -0.09 -8.98 -14.00
C ALA A 174 -1.34 -8.53 -14.76
N GLN A 175 -2.55 -8.97 -14.35
CA GLN A 175 -3.83 -8.49 -14.89
C GLN A 175 -4.01 -6.97 -14.75
N MET A 176 -3.28 -6.32 -13.82
CA MET A 176 -3.31 -4.86 -13.68
C MET A 176 -2.97 -4.14 -14.98
N ARG A 177 -2.13 -4.74 -15.83
CA ARG A 177 -1.66 -4.14 -17.09
C ARG A 177 -2.74 -4.12 -18.17
N GLU A 178 -3.82 -4.88 -17.97
CA GLU A 178 -5.00 -4.87 -18.85
C GLU A 178 -6.07 -3.88 -18.35
N LYS A 179 -5.97 -3.46 -17.08
CA LYS A 179 -6.96 -2.59 -16.42
C LYS A 179 -6.47 -1.16 -16.24
N PHE A 180 -5.16 -0.96 -16.06
CA PHE A 180 -4.56 0.32 -15.71
C PHE A 180 -3.25 0.56 -16.47
N TYR A 181 -2.96 1.83 -16.75
CA TYR A 181 -1.62 2.28 -17.06
C TYR A 181 -0.95 2.79 -15.78
N ILE A 182 -0.06 1.98 -15.19
CA ILE A 182 0.61 2.36 -13.93
C ILE A 182 1.60 3.50 -14.18
N SER A 183 1.27 4.68 -13.69
CA SER A 183 2.05 5.92 -13.87
C SER A 183 3.07 6.13 -12.76
N ALA A 184 2.78 5.62 -11.56
CA ALA A 184 3.69 5.58 -10.42
C ALA A 184 3.42 4.32 -9.60
N ALA A 185 4.44 3.85 -8.88
CA ALA A 185 4.30 2.71 -7.98
C ALA A 185 5.11 2.91 -6.69
N ILE A 186 4.53 2.50 -5.57
CA ILE A 186 5.16 2.40 -4.26
C ILE A 186 5.18 0.92 -3.91
N LEU A 187 6.38 0.36 -3.83
CA LEU A 187 6.58 -1.09 -3.73
C LEU A 187 7.42 -1.43 -2.49
N ASN A 188 6.92 -2.38 -1.69
CA ASN A 188 7.65 -2.92 -0.55
C ASN A 188 8.63 -4.00 -1.05
N VAL A 189 9.88 -3.61 -1.30
CA VAL A 189 10.92 -4.45 -1.94
C VAL A 189 12.02 -4.94 -0.97
N GLY A 190 11.68 -5.12 0.31
CA GLY A 190 12.62 -5.51 1.36
C GLY A 190 13.13 -6.95 1.29
N ALA A 191 12.54 -7.80 0.44
CA ALA A 191 12.85 -9.23 0.33
C ALA A 191 12.84 -9.98 1.68
N THR A 192 11.91 -9.63 2.57
CA THR A 192 11.79 -10.21 3.91
C THR A 192 11.58 -11.72 3.82
N LYS A 193 12.33 -12.47 4.62
CA LYS A 193 12.26 -13.93 4.71
C LYS A 193 12.08 -14.38 6.14
N ILE A 194 11.24 -15.38 6.35
CA ILE A 194 11.01 -15.98 7.66
C ILE A 194 11.37 -17.47 7.66
N ALA A 195 12.01 -17.92 8.74
CA ALA A 195 12.51 -19.28 8.89
C ALA A 195 11.41 -20.26 9.37
N VAL A 196 10.29 -20.33 8.65
CA VAL A 196 9.18 -21.26 8.93
C VAL A 196 9.16 -22.48 7.98
N THR A 197 9.97 -22.44 6.93
CA THR A 197 10.20 -23.53 5.95
C THR A 197 11.69 -23.65 5.64
N ASP A 198 12.08 -24.72 4.96
CA ASP A 198 13.42 -24.89 4.38
C ASP A 198 13.31 -25.10 2.85
N PRO A 199 13.77 -24.14 2.01
CA PRO A 199 14.40 -22.87 2.38
C PRO A 199 13.43 -21.86 3.03
N PRO A 200 13.93 -20.78 3.69
CA PRO A 200 13.10 -19.75 4.31
C PRO A 200 12.06 -19.15 3.35
N LEU A 201 10.85 -18.96 3.84
CA LEU A 201 9.74 -18.42 3.07
C LEU A 201 9.93 -16.91 2.87
N GLN A 202 9.96 -16.46 1.62
CA GLN A 202 9.94 -15.04 1.27
C GLN A 202 8.52 -14.50 1.30
N ILE A 203 8.32 -13.35 1.93
CA ILE A 203 6.99 -12.80 2.23
C ILE A 203 6.78 -11.39 1.67
N THR A 204 7.83 -10.74 1.16
CA THR A 204 7.71 -9.49 0.41
C THR A 204 8.53 -9.56 -0.88
N MET A 205 8.23 -8.71 -1.85
CA MET A 205 8.96 -8.64 -3.11
C MET A 205 10.45 -8.34 -2.88
N ASP A 206 11.28 -8.83 -3.81
CA ASP A 206 12.61 -8.30 -4.07
C ASP A 206 12.61 -7.41 -5.33
N GLY A 207 13.76 -6.82 -5.67
CA GLY A 207 13.89 -5.99 -6.88
C GLY A 207 13.65 -6.76 -8.20
N LYS A 208 13.90 -8.07 -8.25
CA LYS A 208 13.69 -8.89 -9.45
C LYS A 208 12.19 -9.11 -9.67
N GLN A 209 11.46 -9.46 -8.63
CA GLN A 209 10.01 -9.60 -8.63
C GLN A 209 9.32 -8.28 -8.97
N ALA A 210 9.76 -7.16 -8.39
CA ALA A 210 9.25 -5.83 -8.74
C ALA A 210 9.50 -5.48 -10.21
N SER A 211 10.70 -5.75 -10.74
CA SER A 211 11.00 -5.53 -12.16
C SER A 211 10.13 -6.41 -13.08
N ARG A 212 9.98 -7.68 -12.73
CA ARG A 212 9.13 -8.65 -13.45
C ARG A 212 7.70 -8.14 -13.61
N LEU A 213 7.15 -7.54 -12.55
CA LEU A 213 5.80 -7.00 -12.50
C LEU A 213 5.50 -5.91 -13.55
N PHE A 214 6.52 -5.24 -14.11
CA PHE A 214 6.33 -4.22 -15.16
C PHE A 214 6.89 -4.61 -16.53
N HIS A 215 7.74 -5.63 -16.62
CA HIS A 215 8.46 -5.97 -17.86
C HIS A 215 7.97 -7.25 -18.54
N GLU A 216 7.52 -8.28 -17.81
CA GLU A 216 7.19 -9.55 -18.47
C GLU A 216 5.88 -9.50 -19.26
N PRO A 217 5.84 -9.93 -20.53
CA PRO A 217 4.59 -9.99 -21.29
C PRO A 217 3.58 -10.86 -20.55
N ILE A 218 2.30 -10.44 -20.55
CA ILE A 218 1.21 -11.18 -19.91
C ILE A 218 1.17 -12.57 -20.54
N GLN A 219 1.52 -13.60 -19.77
CA GLN A 219 1.33 -14.97 -20.19
C GLN A 219 -0.16 -15.24 -20.13
N ARG A 220 -0.84 -15.22 -21.27
CA ARG A 220 -2.24 -15.64 -21.34
C ARG A 220 -2.29 -17.12 -20.96
N MET A 221 -2.81 -17.42 -19.78
CA MET A 221 -3.21 -18.78 -19.46
C MET A 221 -4.29 -19.18 -20.48
N GLN A 222 -3.98 -20.19 -21.29
CA GLN A 222 -4.92 -20.82 -22.21
C GLN A 222 -5.94 -21.66 -21.45
#